data_AF-A0A0T6AL54-F1
#
_entry.id   AF-A0A0T6AL54-F1
#
_cell.length_a   1.000
_cell.length_b   1.000
_cell.length_c   1.000
_cell.angle_alpha   90.00
_cell.angle_beta   90.00
_cell.angle_gamma   90.00
#
_symmetry.space_group_name_H-M   'P 1'
#
loop_
_entity.id
_entity.type
_entity.pdbx_description
1 polymer ?
#
loop_
_entity_poly.entity_id
_entity_poly.type
_entity_poly.pdbx_seq_one_letter_code
_entity_poly.pdbx_strand_id
1 'polypeptide(L)'
;MSGSISEKIIRAHLVEGEPLPGREIALTVDQTLLQDATGTMAALEFEAMGIERVRTSPAVVYVDHNMLQIGFENADDHRFLRSFAARYGLLYSRPGNGICHQVHLQRFAVPGRVLLGADSHTPMAGALGMLAVGAGGLDVAMAMAGEPYRLGMPEVVLVRLVGRLGPWVAGKDVILELLRRLSVKGGVGKVFEFGGDGLEHLDVYQRAPIANMIAELGATAAVFPSDEQTYKFLCAQRREGDWIPLAPDLDAVYSEIIEIDLGALEPLIAQPSSPDAVVPVTAVAGTPVAQVCIGSCQNSSYRDLRIAAEVLRGKTVHPAVSLTVTPGSLQVYQMAAADGTLTELSRAGARILELACGPCIGMGQAPPTGAVSVRTFNRNFPGRSGTAEDRVFLASPAVAAAAALTGEISDPRR
;
A
#
# COMPACT_ATOMS: atom_id res chain seq x y z
N MET A 1 -8.02 27.59 15.33
CA MET A 1 -6.74 27.64 14.59
C MET A 1 -6.95 26.86 13.32
N SER A 2 -6.63 27.47 12.19
CA SER A 2 -6.63 26.82 10.90
C SER A 2 -5.51 25.76 10.81
N GLY A 3 -5.61 24.82 9.88
CA GLY A 3 -4.51 23.93 9.56
C GLY A 3 -4.81 22.97 8.42
N SER A 4 -3.76 22.27 8.02
CA SER A 4 -3.82 21.11 7.13
C SER A 4 -4.71 19.99 7.72
N ILE A 5 -5.11 19.02 6.90
CA ILE A 5 -5.87 17.85 7.39
C ILE A 5 -5.05 17.10 8.44
N SER A 6 -3.77 16.90 8.16
CA SER A 6 -2.83 16.19 9.03
C SER A 6 -2.73 16.83 10.41
N GLU A 7 -2.59 18.16 10.48
CA GLU A 7 -2.57 18.88 11.75
C GLU A 7 -3.91 18.83 12.49
N LYS A 8 -5.04 18.85 11.78
CA LYS A 8 -6.36 18.68 12.40
C LYS A 8 -6.49 17.31 13.07
N ILE A 9 -6.07 16.25 12.39
CA ILE A 9 -6.08 14.88 12.95
C ILE A 9 -5.13 14.81 14.15
N ILE A 10 -3.89 15.28 14.01
CA ILE A 10 -2.89 15.30 15.09
C ILE A 10 -3.44 16.02 16.33
N ARG A 11 -3.99 17.23 16.17
CA ARG A 11 -4.56 18.01 17.29
C ARG A 11 -5.74 17.30 17.95
N ALA A 12 -6.59 16.63 17.18
CA ALA A 12 -7.73 15.89 17.73
C ALA A 12 -7.31 14.67 18.57
N HIS A 13 -6.10 14.14 18.35
CA HIS A 13 -5.59 12.94 19.03
C HIS A 13 -4.43 13.22 20.00
N LEU A 14 -4.00 14.48 20.15
CA LEU A 14 -2.86 14.89 20.95
C LEU A 14 -3.11 14.66 22.45
N VAL A 15 -2.22 13.91 23.09
CA VAL A 15 -2.22 13.64 24.53
C VAL A 15 -1.15 14.48 25.23
N GLU A 16 0.06 14.49 24.68
CA GLU A 16 1.24 15.18 25.23
C GLU A 16 2.05 15.85 24.12
N GLY A 17 2.81 16.88 24.49
CA GLY A 17 3.71 17.61 23.59
C GLY A 17 3.09 18.84 22.94
N GLU A 18 3.93 19.61 22.26
CA GLU A 18 3.52 20.78 21.47
C GLU A 18 3.60 20.43 19.99
N PRO A 19 2.56 20.72 19.17
CA PRO A 19 2.53 20.38 17.75
C PRO A 19 3.41 21.34 16.92
N LEU A 20 4.70 21.40 17.25
CA LEU A 20 5.74 22.14 16.56
C LEU A 20 6.69 21.14 15.88
N PRO A 21 6.95 21.26 14.56
CA PRO A 21 7.78 20.31 13.84
C PRO A 21 9.10 19.97 14.54
N GLY A 22 9.41 18.67 14.59
CA GLY A 22 10.60 18.12 15.24
C GLY A 22 10.53 17.96 16.76
N ARG A 23 9.50 18.48 17.45
CA ARG A 23 9.25 18.20 18.87
C ARG A 23 8.53 16.88 19.04
N GLU A 24 8.82 16.16 20.12
CA GLU A 24 8.08 14.94 20.45
C GLU A 24 6.62 15.28 20.82
N ILE A 25 5.69 14.51 20.25
CA ILE A 25 4.28 14.52 20.57
C ILE A 25 3.82 13.09 20.86
N ALA A 26 2.76 12.95 21.65
CA ALA A 26 2.12 11.67 21.93
C ALA A 26 0.66 11.69 21.47
N LEU A 27 0.27 10.68 20.69
CA LEU A 27 -1.05 10.58 20.08
C LEU A 27 -1.84 9.39 20.62
N THR A 28 -3.13 9.57 20.85
CA THR A 28 -4.06 8.45 20.95
C THR A 28 -4.15 7.71 19.61
N VAL A 29 -4.31 6.39 19.68
CA VAL A 29 -4.43 5.52 18.51
C VAL A 29 -5.84 4.91 18.51
N ASP A 30 -6.57 5.06 17.40
CA ASP A 30 -7.91 4.48 17.29
C ASP A 30 -7.87 3.00 16.92
N GLN A 31 -7.03 2.66 15.94
CA GLN A 31 -7.01 1.36 15.30
C GLN A 31 -5.60 0.78 15.29
N THR A 32 -5.50 -0.54 15.41
CA THR A 32 -4.22 -1.23 15.25
C THR A 32 -4.28 -2.38 14.25
N LEU A 33 -3.18 -2.56 13.53
CA LEU A 33 -3.01 -3.61 12.52
C LEU A 33 -1.76 -4.42 12.83
N LEU A 34 -1.88 -5.74 12.81
CA LEU A 34 -0.78 -6.69 12.91
C LEU A 34 -0.81 -7.59 11.67
N GLN A 35 0.35 -7.95 11.15
CA GLN A 35 0.48 -9.00 10.13
C GLN A 35 1.30 -10.16 10.71
N ASP A 36 1.14 -11.38 10.23
CA ASP A 36 1.62 -12.60 10.89
C ASP A 36 3.15 -12.73 11.03
N ALA A 37 3.95 -12.07 10.19
CA ALA A 37 5.41 -12.13 10.29
C ALA A 37 5.99 -11.24 11.41
N THR A 38 5.42 -10.07 11.70
CA THR A 38 5.87 -9.18 12.81
C THR A 38 4.92 -9.21 14.00
N GLY A 39 3.67 -9.55 13.75
CA GLY A 39 2.57 -9.56 14.70
C GLY A 39 2.70 -10.63 15.77
N THR A 40 3.37 -11.75 15.48
CA THR A 40 3.69 -12.77 16.51
C THR A 40 4.52 -12.17 17.63
N MET A 41 5.55 -11.38 17.31
CA MET A 41 6.37 -10.70 18.32
C MET A 41 5.58 -9.62 19.06
N ALA A 42 4.84 -8.78 18.34
CA ALA A 42 3.99 -7.75 18.98
C ALA A 42 2.93 -8.36 19.91
N ALA A 43 2.38 -9.52 19.55
CA ALA A 43 1.43 -10.26 20.38
C ALA A 43 2.08 -10.78 21.65
N LEU A 44 3.28 -11.37 21.56
CA LEU A 44 4.05 -11.82 22.74
C LEU A 44 4.42 -10.65 23.67
N GLU A 45 4.83 -9.51 23.10
CA GLU A 45 5.12 -8.29 23.85
C GLU A 45 3.86 -7.78 24.58
N PHE A 46 2.70 -7.79 23.91
CA PHE A 46 1.42 -7.44 24.52
C PHE A 46 1.01 -8.41 25.64
N GLU A 47 1.16 -9.73 25.44
CA GLU A 47 0.89 -10.72 26.50
C GLU A 47 1.75 -10.47 27.74
N ALA A 48 3.02 -10.12 27.54
CA ALA A 48 3.97 -9.83 28.61
C ALA A 48 3.60 -8.59 29.44
N MET A 49 2.82 -7.65 28.89
CA MET A 49 2.34 -6.47 29.62
C MET A 49 1.25 -6.81 30.66
N GLY A 50 0.65 -8.01 30.60
CA GLY A 50 -0.38 -8.44 31.55
C GLY A 50 -1.72 -7.72 31.41
N ILE A 51 -1.98 -7.07 30.27
CA ILE A 51 -3.22 -6.36 29.98
C ILE A 51 -4.32 -7.37 29.58
N GLU A 52 -5.53 -7.21 30.12
CA GLU A 52 -6.61 -8.19 29.91
C GLU A 52 -7.19 -8.20 28.48
N ARG A 53 -7.28 -7.03 27.84
CA ARG A 53 -7.85 -6.84 26.51
C ARG A 53 -7.28 -5.62 25.80
N VAL A 54 -7.29 -5.67 24.47
CA VAL A 54 -6.94 -4.53 23.62
C VAL A 54 -7.87 -3.35 23.88
N ARG A 55 -7.32 -2.14 23.78
CA ARG A 55 -8.02 -0.86 23.96
C ARG A 55 -8.39 -0.20 22.63
N THR A 56 -7.68 -0.52 21.55
CA THR A 56 -7.94 0.00 20.20
C THR A 56 -9.10 -0.73 19.54
N SER A 57 -9.81 -0.06 18.64
CA SER A 57 -11.02 -0.59 18.00
C SER A 57 -11.20 -0.15 16.53
N PRO A 58 -11.10 -1.09 15.57
CA PRO A 58 -10.66 -2.48 15.77
C PRO A 58 -9.14 -2.58 15.98
N ALA A 59 -8.73 -3.59 16.74
CA ALA A 59 -7.43 -4.21 16.62
C ALA A 59 -7.56 -5.45 15.73
N VAL A 60 -6.74 -5.57 14.68
CA VAL A 60 -6.86 -6.68 13.72
C VAL A 60 -5.51 -7.35 13.49
N VAL A 61 -5.49 -8.68 13.54
CA VAL A 61 -4.35 -9.49 13.10
C VAL A 61 -4.68 -10.14 11.75
N TYR A 62 -3.78 -9.98 10.79
CA TYR A 62 -3.88 -10.50 9.44
C TYR A 62 -2.87 -11.64 9.23
N VAL A 63 -3.31 -12.68 8.55
CA VAL A 63 -2.47 -13.80 8.14
C VAL A 63 -2.34 -13.75 6.62
N ASP A 64 -1.30 -13.09 6.14
CA ASP A 64 -1.08 -12.77 4.72
C ASP A 64 0.40 -12.80 4.30
N HIS A 65 1.34 -12.85 5.24
CA HIS A 65 2.77 -12.91 4.97
C HIS A 65 3.25 -14.37 4.92
N ASN A 66 3.08 -15.16 5.99
CA ASN A 66 3.65 -16.51 6.13
C ASN A 66 2.76 -17.62 5.55
N MET A 67 2.36 -17.43 4.30
CA MET A 67 1.36 -18.28 3.62
C MET A 67 1.97 -19.47 2.86
N LEU A 68 3.23 -19.35 2.41
CA LEU A 68 3.94 -20.50 1.84
C LEU A 68 4.53 -21.35 2.98
N GLN A 69 3.80 -22.39 3.36
CA GLN A 69 4.21 -23.29 4.44
C GLN A 69 5.18 -24.37 3.92
N ILE A 70 6.42 -24.34 4.41
CA ILE A 70 7.45 -25.36 4.14
C ILE A 70 7.62 -26.29 5.36
N GLY A 71 7.43 -25.75 6.57
CA GLY A 71 7.47 -26.45 7.85
C GLY A 71 6.24 -26.14 8.72
N PHE A 72 6.26 -26.58 9.97
CA PHE A 72 5.13 -26.44 10.91
C PHE A 72 5.08 -25.08 11.63
N GLU A 73 6.19 -24.34 11.64
CA GLU A 73 6.39 -23.10 12.40
C GLU A 73 5.33 -22.05 12.05
N ASN A 74 5.10 -21.82 10.75
CA ASN A 74 4.07 -20.87 10.30
C ASN A 74 2.66 -21.31 10.75
N ALA A 75 2.37 -22.60 10.74
CA ALA A 75 1.05 -23.11 11.16
C ALA A 75 0.86 -22.98 12.68
N ASP A 76 1.92 -23.16 13.47
CA ASP A 76 1.91 -22.94 14.92
C ASP A 76 1.76 -21.45 15.26
N ASP A 77 2.46 -20.56 14.56
CA ASP A 77 2.29 -19.11 14.68
C ASP A 77 0.85 -18.69 14.35
N HIS A 78 0.27 -19.19 13.26
CA HIS A 78 -1.12 -18.90 12.89
C HIS A 78 -2.10 -19.40 13.95
N ARG A 79 -1.84 -20.57 14.56
CA ARG A 79 -2.64 -21.10 15.67
C ARG A 79 -2.52 -20.20 16.89
N PHE A 80 -1.32 -19.76 17.25
CA PHE A 80 -1.07 -18.81 18.34
C PHE A 80 -1.81 -17.50 18.11
N LEU A 81 -1.63 -16.85 16.96
CA LEU A 81 -2.29 -15.59 16.61
C LEU A 81 -3.81 -15.69 16.65
N ARG A 82 -4.38 -16.82 16.22
CA ARG A 82 -5.82 -17.08 16.33
C ARG A 82 -6.28 -17.15 17.78
N SER A 83 -5.56 -17.87 18.65
CA SER A 83 -5.90 -17.94 20.08
C SER A 83 -5.68 -16.61 20.79
N PHE A 84 -4.62 -15.89 20.45
CA PHE A 84 -4.31 -14.55 20.96
C PHE A 84 -5.45 -13.58 20.62
N ALA A 85 -5.86 -13.54 19.35
CA ALA A 85 -6.97 -12.70 18.92
C ALA A 85 -8.27 -13.00 19.69
N ALA A 86 -8.61 -14.28 19.83
CA ALA A 86 -9.78 -14.70 20.59
C ALA A 86 -9.71 -14.31 22.08
N ARG A 87 -8.53 -14.42 22.71
CA ARG A 87 -8.33 -14.10 24.12
C ARG A 87 -8.43 -12.61 24.39
N TYR A 88 -7.69 -11.80 23.63
CA TYR A 88 -7.53 -10.37 23.91
C TYR A 88 -8.52 -9.47 23.18
N GLY A 89 -9.35 -10.04 22.30
CA GLY A 89 -10.45 -9.32 21.63
C GLY A 89 -10.07 -8.67 20.31
N LEU A 90 -9.06 -9.20 19.61
CA LEU A 90 -8.73 -8.76 18.25
C LEU A 90 -9.62 -9.46 17.22
N LEU A 91 -9.81 -8.83 16.07
CA LEU A 91 -10.33 -9.49 14.89
C LEU A 91 -9.21 -10.34 14.25
N TYR A 92 -9.51 -11.60 13.96
CA TYR A 92 -8.58 -12.51 13.27
C TYR A 92 -8.95 -12.62 11.79
N SER A 93 -8.15 -11.99 10.91
CA SER A 93 -8.27 -12.16 9.48
C SER A 93 -7.46 -13.39 9.03
N ARG A 94 -8.17 -14.51 8.93
CA ARG A 94 -7.64 -15.83 8.58
C ARG A 94 -6.91 -15.87 7.22
N PRO A 95 -6.03 -16.88 7.00
CA PRO A 95 -5.48 -17.21 5.69
C PRO A 95 -6.53 -17.15 4.57
N GLY A 96 -6.19 -16.46 3.47
CA GLY A 96 -7.05 -16.34 2.29
C GLY A 96 -8.08 -15.20 2.33
N ASN A 97 -8.13 -14.38 3.38
CA ASN A 97 -8.97 -13.17 3.38
C ASN A 97 -8.40 -12.05 2.50
N GLY A 98 -7.07 -11.92 2.44
CA GLY A 98 -6.41 -10.86 1.69
C GLY A 98 -5.25 -10.21 2.44
N ILE A 99 -4.54 -9.38 1.69
CA ILE A 99 -3.41 -8.59 2.15
C ILE A 99 -3.90 -7.53 3.13
N CYS A 100 -3.22 -7.40 4.27
CA CYS A 100 -3.62 -6.60 5.42
C CYS A 100 -4.11 -5.20 5.05
N HIS A 101 -3.33 -4.44 4.27
CA HIS A 101 -3.69 -3.07 3.86
C HIS A 101 -4.92 -2.99 2.97
N GLN A 102 -5.08 -3.93 2.04
CA GLN A 102 -6.25 -3.98 1.15
C GLN A 102 -7.52 -4.29 1.94
N VAL A 103 -7.45 -5.28 2.83
CA VAL A 103 -8.59 -5.65 3.68
C VAL A 103 -8.90 -4.52 4.66
N HIS A 104 -7.89 -3.90 5.26
CA HIS A 104 -8.08 -2.80 6.20
C HIS A 104 -8.72 -1.59 5.53
N LEU A 105 -8.24 -1.18 4.35
CA LEU A 105 -8.84 -0.12 3.55
C LEU A 105 -10.32 -0.41 3.22
N GLN A 106 -10.64 -1.64 2.83
CA GLN A 106 -11.99 -2.05 2.44
C GLN A 106 -12.98 -2.20 3.61
N ARG A 107 -12.49 -2.47 4.83
CA ARG A 107 -13.36 -2.90 5.95
C ARG A 107 -13.28 -2.06 7.20
N PHE A 108 -12.16 -1.39 7.48
CA PHE A 108 -11.92 -0.80 8.79
C PHE A 108 -11.41 0.64 8.75
N ALA A 109 -10.77 1.08 7.67
CA ALA A 109 -10.26 2.45 7.58
C ALA A 109 -11.40 3.47 7.63
N VAL A 110 -11.27 4.49 8.50
CA VAL A 110 -12.27 5.55 8.74
C VAL A 110 -11.58 6.91 8.68
N PRO A 111 -12.04 7.85 7.83
CA PRO A 111 -11.43 9.17 7.74
C PRO A 111 -11.31 9.88 9.10
N GLY A 112 -10.19 10.57 9.31
CA GLY A 112 -9.96 11.42 10.47
C GLY A 112 -9.41 10.70 11.70
N ARG A 113 -9.24 9.37 11.63
CA ARG A 113 -8.69 8.54 12.70
C ARG A 113 -7.20 8.27 12.54
N VAL A 114 -6.58 7.81 13.63
CA VAL A 114 -5.18 7.37 13.70
C VAL A 114 -5.09 5.84 13.65
N LEU A 115 -4.29 5.31 12.73
CA LEU A 115 -3.98 3.88 12.60
C LEU A 115 -2.49 3.65 12.84
N LEU A 116 -2.17 2.71 13.73
CA LEU A 116 -0.81 2.22 13.91
C LEU A 116 -0.71 0.76 13.48
N GLY A 117 0.20 0.44 12.57
CA GLY A 117 0.34 -0.92 12.05
C GLY A 117 1.75 -1.46 12.18
N ALA A 118 1.87 -2.75 12.51
CA ALA A 118 3.15 -3.47 12.57
C ALA A 118 3.67 -3.82 11.17
N ASP A 119 3.48 -2.91 10.21
CA ASP A 119 3.89 -3.02 8.82
C ASP A 119 4.14 -1.63 8.23
N SER A 120 5.21 -1.49 7.45
CA SER A 120 5.63 -0.21 6.90
C SER A 120 4.65 0.42 5.89
N HIS A 121 3.79 -0.39 5.26
CA HIS A 121 2.87 0.06 4.21
C HIS A 121 1.47 0.40 4.73
N THR A 122 1.31 0.44 6.06
CA THR A 122 0.13 0.97 6.78
C THR A 122 -0.34 2.35 6.29
N PRO A 123 0.53 3.27 5.83
CA PRO A 123 0.12 4.54 5.23
C PRO A 123 -0.90 4.44 4.08
N MET A 124 -1.11 3.27 3.47
CA MET A 124 -2.19 3.05 2.48
C MET A 124 -3.57 3.54 2.95
N ALA A 125 -3.90 3.42 4.24
CA ALA A 125 -5.19 3.89 4.78
C ALA A 125 -5.35 5.43 4.70
N GLY A 126 -4.25 6.16 4.51
CA GLY A 126 -4.23 7.58 4.20
C GLY A 126 -5.01 7.99 2.95
N ALA A 127 -5.24 7.05 2.03
CA ALA A 127 -6.10 7.25 0.86
C ALA A 127 -7.56 7.55 1.20
N LEU A 128 -8.00 7.21 2.42
CA LEU A 128 -9.32 7.57 2.98
C LEU A 128 -9.22 8.68 4.03
N GLY A 129 -8.09 9.39 4.13
CA GLY A 129 -7.93 10.50 5.06
C GLY A 129 -7.67 10.10 6.51
N MET A 130 -7.04 8.94 6.74
CA MET A 130 -6.49 8.58 8.05
C MET A 130 -5.07 9.08 8.20
N LEU A 131 -4.65 9.36 9.43
CA LEU A 131 -3.22 9.43 9.77
C LEU A 131 -2.77 8.00 10.11
N ALA A 132 -2.23 7.31 9.10
CA ALA A 132 -1.85 5.91 9.21
C ALA A 132 -0.33 5.74 9.16
N VAL A 133 0.24 5.10 10.18
CA VAL A 133 1.69 5.03 10.41
C VAL A 133 2.12 3.57 10.57
N GLY A 134 3.18 3.18 9.87
CA GLY A 134 3.87 1.92 10.11
C GLY A 134 4.86 2.07 11.26
N ALA A 135 4.81 1.16 12.24
CA ALA A 135 5.65 1.20 13.44
C ALA A 135 6.20 -0.18 13.83
N GLY A 136 7.11 -0.19 14.82
CA GLY A 136 7.64 -1.42 15.38
C GLY A 136 6.58 -2.22 16.16
N GLY A 137 6.82 -3.51 16.35
CA GLY A 137 5.91 -4.40 17.09
C GLY A 137 5.58 -3.88 18.49
N LEU A 138 6.59 -3.38 19.20
CA LEU A 138 6.44 -2.85 20.55
C LEU A 138 5.54 -1.61 20.60
N ASP A 139 5.70 -0.65 19.68
CA ASP A 139 4.84 0.54 19.61
C ASP A 139 3.38 0.15 19.36
N VAL A 140 3.15 -0.85 18.51
CA VAL A 140 1.81 -1.37 18.23
C VAL A 140 1.24 -2.11 19.43
N ALA A 141 2.04 -2.89 20.16
CA ALA A 141 1.63 -3.55 21.40
C ALA A 141 1.26 -2.51 22.49
N MET A 142 2.06 -1.45 22.63
CA MET A 142 1.77 -0.33 23.53
C MET A 142 0.46 0.38 23.15
N ALA A 143 0.27 0.68 21.86
CA ALA A 143 -0.97 1.26 21.37
C ALA A 143 -2.18 0.34 21.64
N MET A 144 -2.06 -0.97 21.42
CA MET A 144 -3.08 -1.95 21.79
C MET A 144 -3.39 -1.93 23.29
N ALA A 145 -2.41 -1.64 24.15
CA ALA A 145 -2.59 -1.51 25.60
C ALA A 145 -3.29 -0.20 26.01
N GLY A 146 -3.45 0.74 25.07
CA GLY A 146 -4.03 2.06 25.29
C GLY A 146 -2.99 3.14 25.57
N GLU A 147 -1.71 2.83 25.45
CA GLU A 147 -0.63 3.79 25.64
C GLU A 147 -0.51 4.71 24.41
N PRO A 148 -0.25 6.01 24.59
CA PRO A 148 -0.07 6.94 23.48
C PRO A 148 1.15 6.58 22.60
N TYR A 149 1.00 6.71 21.29
CA TYR A 149 2.10 6.57 20.34
C TYR A 149 2.94 7.84 20.30
N ARG A 150 4.24 7.72 20.54
CA ARG A 150 5.18 8.85 20.56
C ARG A 150 5.94 8.95 19.24
N LEU A 151 5.99 10.15 18.70
CA LEU A 151 6.70 10.48 17.47
C LEU A 151 7.17 11.94 17.47
N GLY A 152 8.17 12.25 16.67
CA GLY A 152 8.46 13.65 16.34
C GLY A 152 7.33 14.22 15.49
N MET A 153 6.83 15.41 15.84
CA MET A 153 5.84 16.15 15.07
C MET A 153 6.35 16.33 13.65
N PRO A 154 5.66 15.79 12.64
CA PRO A 154 6.13 15.86 11.27
C PRO A 154 5.92 17.26 10.68
N GLU A 155 6.78 17.63 9.74
CA GLU A 155 6.44 18.69 8.79
C GLU A 155 5.36 18.21 7.82
N VAL A 156 4.48 19.11 7.37
CA VAL A 156 3.42 18.77 6.41
C VAL A 156 3.75 19.36 5.05
N VAL A 157 3.96 18.47 4.07
CA VAL A 157 4.23 18.81 2.67
C VAL A 157 2.96 18.62 1.85
N LEU A 158 2.56 19.66 1.12
CA LEU A 158 1.45 19.55 0.18
C LEU A 158 1.96 19.05 -1.18
N VAL A 159 1.43 17.92 -1.63
CA VAL A 159 1.52 17.49 -3.03
C VAL A 159 0.27 17.97 -3.76
N ARG A 160 0.40 19.07 -4.51
CA ARG A 160 -0.66 19.64 -5.33
C ARG A 160 -0.71 18.93 -6.68
N LEU A 161 -1.76 18.13 -6.89
CA LEU A 161 -2.02 17.41 -8.14
C LEU A 161 -2.93 18.26 -9.03
N VAL A 162 -2.46 18.59 -10.23
CA VAL A 162 -3.22 19.42 -11.19
C VAL A 162 -3.54 18.64 -12.47
N GLY A 163 -4.69 18.95 -13.08
CA GLY A 163 -5.10 18.31 -14.33
C GLY A 163 -5.58 16.86 -14.18
N ARG A 164 -5.37 16.03 -15.20
CA ARG A 164 -5.89 14.64 -15.26
C ARG A 164 -4.81 13.68 -15.76
N LEU A 165 -4.76 12.48 -15.18
CA LEU A 165 -3.90 11.42 -15.67
C LEU A 165 -4.21 11.08 -17.13
N GLY A 166 -3.16 10.99 -17.95
CA GLY A 166 -3.26 10.50 -19.33
C GLY A 166 -3.57 9.00 -19.43
N PRO A 167 -3.84 8.50 -20.65
CA PRO A 167 -4.04 7.08 -20.89
C PRO A 167 -2.86 6.24 -20.38
N TRP A 168 -3.17 5.11 -19.74
CA TRP A 168 -2.19 4.15 -19.20
C TRP A 168 -1.29 4.66 -18.06
N VAL A 169 -1.49 5.89 -17.60
CA VAL A 169 -0.86 6.43 -16.40
C VAL A 169 -1.77 6.19 -15.20
N ALA A 170 -1.18 5.78 -14.07
CA ALA A 170 -1.90 5.42 -12.85
C ALA A 170 -1.32 6.15 -11.62
N GLY A 171 -1.97 6.01 -10.46
CA GLY A 171 -1.43 6.50 -9.20
C GLY A 171 -0.03 5.96 -8.88
N LYS A 172 0.31 4.78 -9.40
CA LYS A 172 1.68 4.23 -9.35
C LYS A 172 2.71 5.18 -9.96
N ASP A 173 2.41 5.82 -11.09
CA ASP A 173 3.32 6.75 -11.75
C ASP A 173 3.46 8.06 -10.98
N VAL A 174 2.41 8.51 -10.28
CA VAL A 174 2.46 9.70 -9.40
C VAL A 174 3.45 9.50 -8.26
N ILE A 175 3.42 8.36 -7.57
CA ILE A 175 4.36 8.09 -6.47
C ILE A 175 5.76 7.77 -6.96
N LEU A 176 5.91 7.16 -8.15
CA LEU A 176 7.22 7.02 -8.79
C LEU A 176 7.81 8.39 -9.16
N GLU A 177 7.01 9.35 -9.62
CA GLU A 177 7.47 10.71 -9.87
C GLU A 177 7.94 11.41 -8.59
N LEU A 178 7.22 11.24 -7.47
CA LEU A 178 7.66 11.75 -6.18
C LEU A 178 8.99 11.11 -5.75
N LEU A 179 9.12 9.79 -5.86
CA LEU A 179 10.38 9.08 -5.58
C LEU A 179 11.53 9.57 -6.47
N ARG A 180 11.27 9.83 -7.76
CA ARG A 180 12.26 10.39 -8.68
C ARG A 180 12.78 11.76 -8.25
N ARG A 181 11.89 12.61 -7.71
CA ARG A 181 12.23 13.98 -7.27
C ARG A 181 12.89 14.01 -5.90
N LEU A 182 12.44 13.17 -4.99
CA LEU A 182 12.74 13.27 -3.56
C LEU A 182 13.71 12.21 -3.04
N SER A 183 13.94 11.14 -3.80
CA SER A 183 14.69 9.94 -3.38
C SER A 183 14.07 9.20 -2.19
N VAL A 184 14.62 8.04 -1.82
CA VAL A 184 14.18 7.27 -0.64
C VAL A 184 14.39 7.96 0.71
N LYS A 185 14.99 9.15 0.73
CA LYS A 185 15.26 9.94 1.95
C LYS A 185 14.42 11.20 2.06
N GLY A 186 13.70 11.60 1.01
CA GLY A 186 13.09 12.93 0.94
C GLY A 186 11.85 13.11 1.82
N GLY A 187 11.33 12.04 2.42
CA GLY A 187 10.14 12.05 3.28
C GLY A 187 10.42 11.91 4.78
N VAL A 188 11.67 11.72 5.22
CA VAL A 188 11.98 11.51 6.64
C VAL A 188 11.50 12.69 7.49
N GLY A 189 10.69 12.40 8.52
CA GLY A 189 10.12 13.42 9.40
C GLY A 189 8.97 14.24 8.77
N LYS A 190 8.40 13.77 7.66
CA LYS A 190 7.33 14.46 6.92
C LYS A 190 6.06 13.61 6.82
N VAL A 191 4.93 14.29 6.77
CA VAL A 191 3.65 13.78 6.27
C VAL A 191 3.36 14.45 4.94
N PHE A 192 2.98 13.63 3.95
CA PHE A 192 2.57 14.15 2.64
C PHE A 192 1.06 14.25 2.57
N GLU A 193 0.56 15.47 2.50
CA GLU A 193 -0.86 15.75 2.28
C GLU A 193 -1.10 15.97 0.79
N PHE A 194 -2.16 15.38 0.25
CA PHE A 194 -2.49 15.50 -1.17
C PHE A 194 -3.64 16.48 -1.36
N GLY A 195 -3.50 17.39 -2.33
CA GLY A 195 -4.50 18.40 -2.67
C GLY A 195 -4.50 18.73 -4.16
N GLY A 196 -5.27 19.74 -4.56
CA GLY A 196 -5.40 20.18 -5.95
C GLY A 196 -6.63 19.62 -6.67
N ASP A 197 -6.94 20.21 -7.82
CA ASP A 197 -8.11 19.88 -8.65
C ASP A 197 -8.01 18.46 -9.26
N GLY A 198 -6.80 17.95 -9.46
CA GLY A 198 -6.59 16.60 -9.98
C GLY A 198 -7.16 15.49 -9.10
N LEU A 199 -7.41 15.76 -7.81
CA LEU A 199 -8.03 14.79 -6.89
C LEU A 199 -9.47 14.41 -7.25
N GLU A 200 -10.20 15.29 -7.95
CA GLU A 200 -11.56 15.00 -8.44
C GLU A 200 -11.57 13.75 -9.34
N HIS A 201 -10.45 13.48 -10.00
CA HIS A 201 -10.30 12.43 -11.02
C HIS A 201 -9.54 11.20 -10.52
N LEU A 202 -9.15 11.18 -9.25
CA LEU A 202 -8.44 10.07 -8.63
C LEU A 202 -9.35 9.37 -7.62
N ASP A 203 -9.87 8.21 -7.99
CA ASP A 203 -10.61 7.35 -7.05
C ASP A 203 -9.68 6.80 -5.96
N VAL A 204 -10.27 6.22 -4.91
CA VAL A 204 -9.50 5.65 -3.78
C VAL A 204 -8.54 4.54 -4.25
N TYR A 205 -8.88 3.81 -5.31
CA TYR A 205 -8.00 2.77 -5.87
C TYR A 205 -6.75 3.34 -6.56
N GLN A 206 -6.79 4.59 -7.02
CA GLN A 206 -5.60 5.31 -7.51
C GLN A 206 -4.87 6.06 -6.39
N ARG A 207 -5.57 6.51 -5.34
CA ARG A 207 -4.96 7.13 -4.14
C ARG A 207 -4.19 6.11 -3.28
N ALA A 208 -4.71 4.90 -3.13
CA ALA A 208 -4.12 3.85 -2.29
C ALA A 208 -2.68 3.47 -2.66
N PRO A 209 -2.33 3.24 -3.95
CA PRO A 209 -0.94 3.04 -4.35
C PRO A 209 -0.04 4.24 -4.03
N ILE A 210 -0.55 5.47 -4.12
CA ILE A 210 0.22 6.67 -3.79
C ILE A 210 0.52 6.70 -2.29
N ALA A 211 -0.51 6.53 -1.47
CA ALA A 211 -0.40 6.56 -0.02
C ALA A 211 0.45 5.40 0.51
N ASN A 212 0.34 4.21 -0.07
CA ASN A 212 1.12 3.03 0.31
C ASN A 212 2.63 3.26 0.13
N MET A 213 3.03 3.71 -1.07
CA MET A 213 4.45 3.88 -1.41
C MET A 213 5.08 5.16 -0.86
N ILE A 214 4.35 5.96 -0.07
CA ILE A 214 4.97 7.05 0.68
C ILE A 214 6.01 6.53 1.67
N ALA A 215 5.86 5.28 2.12
CA ALA A 215 6.81 4.59 2.98
C ALA A 215 8.21 4.50 2.34
N GLU A 216 8.29 4.36 1.01
CA GLU A 216 9.55 4.31 0.28
C GLU A 216 10.29 5.65 0.24
N LEU A 217 9.63 6.78 0.51
CA LEU A 217 10.28 8.08 0.74
C LEU A 217 10.85 8.21 2.17
N GLY A 218 10.57 7.25 3.05
CA GLY A 218 10.81 7.34 4.49
C GLY A 218 9.80 8.22 5.24
N ALA A 219 8.64 8.51 4.62
CA ALA A 219 7.62 9.35 5.20
C ALA A 219 6.86 8.68 6.34
N THR A 220 6.40 9.50 7.29
CA THR A 220 5.58 9.05 8.43
C THR A 220 4.21 8.58 7.96
N ALA A 221 3.56 9.35 7.08
CA ALA A 221 2.24 9.04 6.54
C ALA A 221 1.98 9.80 5.24
N ALA A 222 0.90 9.39 4.56
CA ALA A 222 0.25 10.15 3.50
C ALA A 222 -1.20 10.41 3.91
N VAL A 223 -1.76 11.57 3.58
CA VAL A 223 -3.15 11.92 3.90
C VAL A 223 -3.83 12.55 2.69
N PHE A 224 -4.92 11.92 2.23
CA PHE A 224 -5.84 12.50 1.24
C PHE A 224 -7.05 13.13 1.94
N PRO A 225 -7.75 14.09 1.30
CA PRO A 225 -9.03 14.55 1.80
C PRO A 225 -10.07 13.44 1.81
N SER A 226 -11.04 13.59 2.71
CA SER A 226 -12.26 12.79 2.69
C SER A 226 -13.33 13.57 1.93
N ASP A 227 -13.40 13.29 0.64
CA ASP A 227 -14.21 13.99 -0.35
C ASP A 227 -15.24 13.04 -1.00
N GLU A 228 -15.78 13.43 -2.16
CA GLU A 228 -16.76 12.62 -2.89
C GLU A 228 -16.20 11.26 -3.35
N GLN A 229 -14.89 11.17 -3.66
CA GLN A 229 -14.28 9.89 -4.03
C GLN A 229 -14.21 8.95 -2.82
N THR A 230 -13.89 9.49 -1.65
CA THR A 230 -13.94 8.77 -0.38
C THR A 230 -15.36 8.32 -0.04
N TYR A 231 -16.36 9.19 -0.26
CA TYR A 231 -17.78 8.83 -0.09
C TYR A 231 -18.20 7.68 -1.01
N LYS A 232 -17.91 7.78 -2.31
CA LYS A 232 -18.21 6.74 -3.32
C LYS A 232 -17.60 5.39 -2.94
N PHE A 233 -16.35 5.39 -2.49
CA PHE A 233 -15.67 4.18 -2.04
C PHE A 233 -16.38 3.56 -0.84
N LEU A 234 -16.68 4.36 0.20
CA LEU A 234 -17.34 3.88 1.41
C LEU A 234 -18.76 3.36 1.12
N CYS A 235 -19.54 4.02 0.26
CA CYS A 235 -20.82 3.50 -0.22
C CYS A 235 -20.67 2.15 -0.94
N ALA A 236 -19.66 2.00 -1.80
CA ALA A 236 -19.38 0.72 -2.48
C ALA A 236 -18.99 -0.40 -1.50
N GLN A 237 -18.43 -0.04 -0.33
CA GLN A 237 -18.17 -0.98 0.77
C GLN A 237 -19.34 -1.16 1.74
N ARG A 238 -20.48 -0.48 1.53
CA ARG A 238 -21.63 -0.41 2.47
C ARG A 238 -21.26 0.14 3.84
N ARG A 239 -20.46 1.20 3.82
CA ARG A 239 -19.87 1.88 4.97
C ARG A 239 -20.07 3.39 4.88
N GLU A 240 -21.14 3.85 4.25
CA GLU A 240 -21.44 5.28 4.07
C GLU A 240 -21.54 6.03 5.41
N GLY A 241 -21.90 5.34 6.50
CA GLY A 241 -21.93 5.90 7.86
C GLY A 241 -20.55 6.23 8.46
N ASP A 242 -19.47 5.67 7.91
CA ASP A 242 -18.10 6.00 8.32
C ASP A 242 -17.59 7.28 7.64
N TRP A 243 -18.29 7.79 6.63
CA TRP A 243 -17.84 8.96 5.90
C TRP A 243 -18.04 10.24 6.71
N ILE A 244 -16.95 11.00 6.84
CA ILE A 244 -16.98 12.39 7.32
C ILE A 244 -16.23 13.27 6.31
N PRO A 245 -16.67 14.51 6.03
CA PRO A 245 -15.92 15.42 5.17
C PRO A 245 -14.63 15.88 5.88
N LEU A 246 -13.49 15.81 5.18
CA LEU A 246 -12.20 16.30 5.67
C LEU A 246 -11.49 17.08 4.57
N ALA A 247 -11.18 18.34 4.87
CA ALA A 247 -10.48 19.26 3.98
C ALA A 247 -9.53 20.15 4.81
N PRO A 248 -8.43 20.63 4.21
CA PRO A 248 -7.60 21.65 4.86
C PRO A 248 -8.38 22.96 5.00
N ASP A 249 -7.99 23.81 5.95
CA ASP A 249 -8.50 25.18 6.00
C ASP A 249 -7.90 26.03 4.85
N LEU A 250 -8.59 27.08 4.44
CA LEU A 250 -8.18 27.91 3.29
C LEU A 250 -6.83 28.60 3.50
N ASP A 251 -6.47 28.88 4.75
CA ASP A 251 -5.24 29.51 5.21
C ASP A 251 -4.25 28.49 5.80
N ALA A 252 -4.42 27.19 5.52
CA ALA A 252 -3.45 26.17 5.91
C ALA A 252 -2.06 26.47 5.33
N VAL A 253 -1.04 26.39 6.20
CA VAL A 253 0.35 26.62 5.84
C VAL A 253 1.06 25.27 5.75
N TYR A 254 1.82 25.08 4.68
CA TYR A 254 2.61 23.87 4.43
C TYR A 254 4.10 24.23 4.46
N SER A 255 4.95 23.30 4.94
CA SER A 255 6.40 23.53 4.96
C SER A 255 6.99 23.57 3.54
N GLU A 256 6.36 22.83 2.63
CA GLU A 256 6.75 22.71 1.24
C GLU A 256 5.50 22.42 0.39
N ILE A 257 5.49 22.93 -0.85
CA ILE A 257 4.45 22.63 -1.84
C ILE A 257 5.13 22.05 -3.08
N ILE A 258 4.77 20.82 -3.42
CA ILE A 258 5.24 20.11 -4.62
C ILE A 258 4.08 20.03 -5.59
N GLU A 259 4.22 20.62 -6.77
CA GLU A 259 3.22 20.50 -7.82
C GLU A 259 3.54 19.36 -8.79
N ILE A 260 2.53 18.55 -9.12
CA ILE A 260 2.59 17.52 -10.15
C ILE A 260 1.44 17.76 -11.15
N ASP A 261 1.80 18.07 -12.38
CA ASP A 261 0.88 18.06 -13.51
C ASP A 261 0.63 16.62 -13.95
N LEU A 262 -0.58 16.12 -13.67
CA LEU A 262 -1.00 14.77 -14.01
C LEU A 262 -1.09 14.55 -15.52
N GLY A 263 -1.31 15.61 -16.32
CA GLY A 263 -1.40 15.54 -17.78
C GLY A 263 -0.04 15.45 -18.45
N ALA A 264 1.01 15.94 -17.80
CA ALA A 264 2.40 15.85 -18.27
C ALA A 264 3.08 14.53 -17.87
N LEU A 265 2.50 13.77 -16.94
CA LEU A 265 3.03 12.46 -16.54
C LEU A 265 2.91 11.45 -17.67
N GLU A 266 3.95 10.64 -17.82
CA GLU A 266 3.97 9.46 -18.69
C GLU A 266 4.21 8.19 -17.87
N PRO A 267 4.05 6.98 -18.44
CA PRO A 267 4.35 5.74 -17.72
C PRO A 267 5.80 5.70 -17.22
N LEU A 268 5.97 5.45 -15.92
CA LEU A 268 7.27 5.39 -15.25
C LEU A 268 7.60 3.96 -14.79
N ILE A 269 8.89 3.73 -14.58
CA ILE A 269 9.41 2.46 -14.06
C ILE A 269 10.62 2.71 -13.15
N ALA A 270 10.64 2.07 -11.98
CA ALA A 270 11.82 2.07 -11.11
C ALA A 270 12.76 0.93 -11.52
N GLN A 271 14.02 1.26 -11.75
CA GLN A 271 15.07 0.30 -12.08
C GLN A 271 15.61 -0.40 -10.83
N PRO A 272 16.22 -1.58 -10.96
CA PRO A 272 16.97 -2.19 -9.87
C PRO A 272 18.13 -1.28 -9.43
N SER A 273 18.51 -1.23 -8.16
CA SER A 273 17.93 -1.93 -7.00
C SER A 273 17.45 -0.94 -5.94
N SER A 274 16.77 0.12 -6.39
CA SER A 274 16.17 1.14 -5.51
C SER A 274 14.85 1.66 -6.09
N PRO A 275 13.81 1.86 -5.27
CA PRO A 275 12.51 2.34 -5.74
C PRO A 275 12.55 3.79 -6.26
N ASP A 276 13.60 4.55 -5.96
CA ASP A 276 13.82 5.91 -6.47
C ASP A 276 14.64 5.98 -7.76
N ALA A 277 15.13 4.86 -8.30
CA ALA A 277 15.84 4.78 -9.57
C ALA A 277 14.86 4.84 -10.76
N VAL A 278 14.03 5.88 -10.79
CA VAL A 278 12.86 6.02 -11.66
C VAL A 278 13.23 6.68 -12.99
N VAL A 279 12.79 6.06 -14.08
CA VAL A 279 12.93 6.57 -15.44
C VAL A 279 11.61 6.41 -16.21
N PRO A 280 11.38 7.17 -17.29
CA PRO A 280 10.33 6.85 -18.25
C PRO A 280 10.50 5.43 -18.79
N VAL A 281 9.39 4.72 -19.00
CA VAL A 281 9.43 3.34 -19.53
C VAL A 281 10.18 3.26 -20.86
N THR A 282 10.09 4.30 -21.69
CA THR A 282 10.78 4.42 -22.97
C THR A 282 12.31 4.38 -22.86
N ALA A 283 12.89 4.76 -21.72
CA ALA A 283 14.34 4.77 -21.51
C ALA A 283 14.94 3.36 -21.35
N VAL A 284 14.13 2.39 -20.97
CA VAL A 284 14.54 0.99 -20.74
C VAL A 284 13.75 0.00 -21.60
N ALA A 285 13.00 0.51 -22.59
CA ALA A 285 12.23 -0.30 -23.52
C ALA A 285 13.13 -1.27 -24.29
N GLY A 286 12.64 -2.48 -24.58
CA GLY A 286 13.42 -3.54 -25.24
C GLY A 286 14.29 -4.37 -24.30
N THR A 287 14.31 -4.08 -23.00
CA THR A 287 15.01 -4.91 -22.01
C THR A 287 14.29 -6.26 -21.85
N PRO A 288 14.92 -7.41 -22.12
CA PRO A 288 14.26 -8.71 -22.03
C PRO A 288 13.76 -9.03 -20.63
N VAL A 289 12.56 -9.58 -20.52
CA VAL A 289 11.86 -9.92 -19.27
C VAL A 289 11.65 -11.42 -19.20
N ALA A 290 11.92 -12.02 -18.02
CA ALA A 290 11.68 -13.44 -17.78
C ALA A 290 10.49 -13.69 -16.83
N GLN A 291 10.14 -12.70 -16.02
CA GLN A 291 9.09 -12.83 -15.02
C GLN A 291 8.29 -11.54 -14.90
N VAL A 292 6.98 -11.67 -14.74
CA VAL A 292 6.08 -10.57 -14.39
C VAL A 292 5.22 -10.98 -13.20
N CYS A 293 5.15 -10.13 -12.17
CA CYS A 293 4.28 -10.32 -11.02
C CYS A 293 3.38 -9.11 -10.81
N ILE A 294 2.08 -9.27 -11.05
CA ILE A 294 1.05 -8.25 -10.85
C ILE A 294 0.32 -8.52 -9.53
N GLY A 295 0.08 -7.51 -8.71
CA GLY A 295 -0.59 -7.62 -7.42
C GLY A 295 0.15 -6.89 -6.29
N SER A 296 0.35 -7.59 -5.15
CA SER A 296 0.83 -7.03 -3.86
C SER A 296 -0.17 -6.07 -3.22
N CYS A 297 0.07 -5.61 -1.98
CA CYS A 297 -0.72 -4.54 -1.37
C CYS A 297 -0.82 -3.32 -2.30
N GLN A 298 0.21 -3.05 -3.11
CA GLN A 298 0.34 -1.86 -3.95
C GLN A 298 -0.65 -1.77 -5.11
N ASN A 299 -0.78 -2.81 -5.96
CA ASN A 299 -1.61 -2.77 -7.17
C ASN A 299 -2.37 -4.08 -7.38
N SER A 300 -3.28 -4.40 -6.46
CA SER A 300 -4.09 -5.63 -6.47
C SER A 300 -5.58 -5.38 -6.28
N SER A 301 -6.04 -4.15 -6.52
CA SER A 301 -7.46 -3.83 -6.54
C SER A 301 -8.16 -4.48 -7.73
N TYR A 302 -9.48 -4.52 -7.70
CA TYR A 302 -10.26 -4.99 -8.86
C TYR A 302 -9.95 -4.19 -10.13
N ARG A 303 -9.73 -2.87 -10.01
CA ARG A 303 -9.31 -2.01 -11.11
C ARG A 303 -7.96 -2.44 -11.69
N ASP A 304 -6.97 -2.73 -10.85
CA ASP A 304 -5.64 -3.16 -11.28
C ASP A 304 -5.71 -4.49 -12.07
N LEU A 305 -6.50 -5.45 -11.56
CA LEU A 305 -6.70 -6.73 -12.24
C LEU A 305 -7.43 -6.57 -13.58
N ARG A 306 -8.44 -5.69 -13.62
CA ARG A 306 -9.14 -5.36 -14.87
C ARG A 306 -8.20 -4.77 -15.91
N ILE A 307 -7.35 -3.81 -15.53
CA ILE A 307 -6.38 -3.21 -16.44
C ILE A 307 -5.47 -4.28 -17.05
N ALA A 308 -4.92 -5.18 -16.23
CA ALA A 308 -4.09 -6.27 -16.70
C ALA A 308 -4.87 -7.20 -17.66
N ALA A 309 -6.10 -7.57 -17.31
CA ALA A 309 -6.94 -8.43 -18.13
C ALA A 309 -7.33 -7.79 -19.47
N GLU A 310 -7.63 -6.49 -19.50
CA GLU A 310 -7.91 -5.74 -20.73
C GLU A 310 -6.69 -5.73 -21.67
N VAL A 311 -5.49 -5.48 -21.15
CA VAL A 311 -4.25 -5.50 -21.96
C VAL A 311 -4.02 -6.88 -22.57
N LEU A 312 -4.27 -7.94 -21.79
CA LEU A 312 -4.07 -9.34 -22.16
C LEU A 312 -5.22 -9.96 -22.97
N ARG A 313 -6.36 -9.25 -23.13
CA ARG A 313 -7.57 -9.83 -23.72
C ARG A 313 -7.32 -10.38 -25.12
N GLY A 314 -7.67 -11.66 -25.30
CA GLY A 314 -7.55 -12.36 -26.59
C GLY A 314 -6.10 -12.63 -27.03
N LYS A 315 -5.13 -12.44 -26.14
CA LYS A 315 -3.70 -12.65 -26.39
C LYS A 315 -3.16 -13.70 -25.43
N THR A 316 -1.97 -14.19 -25.72
CA THR A 316 -1.22 -15.12 -24.87
C THR A 316 0.08 -14.44 -24.46
N VAL A 317 0.49 -14.62 -23.20
CA VAL A 317 1.78 -14.13 -22.70
C VAL A 317 2.93 -14.70 -23.52
N HIS A 318 4.02 -13.94 -23.61
CA HIS A 318 5.22 -14.35 -24.33
C HIS A 318 5.74 -15.69 -23.75
N PRO A 319 6.12 -16.68 -24.58
CA PRO A 319 6.45 -18.03 -24.10
C PRO A 319 7.67 -18.09 -23.16
N ALA A 320 8.53 -17.06 -23.19
CA ALA A 320 9.67 -16.94 -22.29
C ALA A 320 9.35 -16.24 -20.95
N VAL A 321 8.11 -15.74 -20.76
CA VAL A 321 7.71 -14.99 -19.56
C VAL A 321 6.84 -15.83 -18.64
N SER A 322 7.22 -15.88 -17.38
CA SER A 322 6.36 -16.38 -16.29
C SER A 322 5.51 -15.24 -15.74
N LEU A 323 4.19 -15.24 -16.01
CA LEU A 323 3.25 -14.28 -15.46
C LEU A 323 2.52 -14.84 -14.23
N THR A 324 2.50 -14.05 -13.15
CA THR A 324 1.67 -14.28 -11.97
C THR A 324 0.81 -13.08 -11.64
N VAL A 325 -0.38 -13.35 -11.09
CA VAL A 325 -1.34 -12.31 -10.67
C VAL A 325 -1.88 -12.64 -9.28
N THR A 326 -1.80 -11.68 -8.37
CA THR A 326 -2.26 -11.80 -6.98
C THR A 326 -3.38 -10.80 -6.70
N PRO A 327 -4.64 -11.26 -6.53
CA PRO A 327 -5.73 -10.41 -6.06
C PRO A 327 -5.51 -9.99 -4.59
N GLY A 328 -5.87 -8.74 -4.26
CA GLY A 328 -5.53 -8.15 -2.97
C GLY A 328 -6.39 -8.61 -1.80
N SER A 329 -7.61 -9.07 -2.08
CA SER A 329 -8.54 -9.57 -1.07
C SER A 329 -9.54 -10.57 -1.64
N LEU A 330 -10.23 -11.28 -0.75
CA LEU A 330 -11.30 -12.20 -1.13
C LEU A 330 -12.43 -11.49 -1.87
N GLN A 331 -12.76 -10.25 -1.49
CA GLN A 331 -13.74 -9.44 -2.22
C GLN A 331 -13.27 -9.18 -3.66
N VAL A 332 -12.00 -8.77 -3.84
CA VAL A 332 -11.45 -8.53 -5.19
C VAL A 332 -11.45 -9.82 -6.01
N TYR A 333 -11.03 -10.93 -5.42
CA TYR A 333 -11.05 -12.25 -6.07
C TYR A 333 -12.47 -12.62 -6.52
N GLN A 334 -13.47 -12.48 -5.65
CA GLN A 334 -14.86 -12.83 -5.97
C GLN A 334 -15.44 -11.95 -7.07
N MET A 335 -15.17 -10.64 -7.06
CA MET A 335 -15.62 -9.74 -8.12
C MET A 335 -14.96 -10.09 -9.46
N ALA A 336 -13.64 -10.33 -9.46
CA ALA A 336 -12.89 -10.73 -10.65
C ALA A 336 -13.25 -12.14 -11.16
N ALA A 337 -13.70 -13.02 -10.29
CA ALA A 337 -14.21 -14.33 -10.69
C ALA A 337 -15.59 -14.19 -11.35
N ALA A 338 -16.47 -13.36 -10.78
CA ALA A 338 -17.85 -13.19 -11.21
C ALA A 338 -17.97 -12.53 -12.60
N ASP A 339 -17.10 -11.57 -12.93
CA ASP A 339 -17.13 -10.86 -14.22
C ASP A 339 -16.26 -11.53 -15.30
N GLY A 340 -15.58 -12.63 -14.96
CA GLY A 340 -14.71 -13.36 -15.88
C GLY A 340 -13.27 -12.83 -15.98
N THR A 341 -12.87 -11.80 -15.23
CA THR A 341 -11.49 -11.28 -15.19
C THR A 341 -10.46 -12.36 -14.93
N LEU A 342 -10.69 -13.23 -13.93
CA LEU A 342 -9.76 -14.32 -13.64
C LEU A 342 -9.65 -15.30 -14.81
N THR A 343 -10.75 -15.55 -15.51
CA THR A 343 -10.74 -16.41 -16.71
C THR A 343 -9.97 -15.76 -17.86
N GLU A 344 -10.14 -14.46 -18.10
CA GLU A 344 -9.36 -13.72 -19.10
C GLU A 344 -7.86 -13.80 -18.80
N LEU A 345 -7.46 -13.53 -17.55
CA LEU A 345 -6.06 -13.60 -17.11
C LEU A 345 -5.48 -15.01 -17.27
N SER A 346 -6.20 -16.03 -16.82
CA SER A 346 -5.73 -17.42 -16.93
C SER A 346 -5.68 -17.91 -18.38
N ARG A 347 -6.62 -17.50 -19.25
CA ARG A 347 -6.58 -17.79 -20.70
C ARG A 347 -5.35 -17.20 -21.38
N ALA A 348 -4.90 -16.03 -20.93
CA ALA A 348 -3.66 -15.43 -21.42
C ALA A 348 -2.40 -16.17 -20.92
N GLY A 349 -2.51 -17.08 -19.95
CA GLY A 349 -1.39 -17.85 -19.38
C GLY A 349 -0.94 -17.37 -18.01
N ALA A 350 -1.68 -16.46 -17.35
CA ALA A 350 -1.36 -16.02 -16.00
C ALA A 350 -1.67 -17.10 -14.96
N ARG A 351 -0.76 -17.31 -14.00
CA ARG A 351 -1.02 -18.08 -12.79
C ARG A 351 -1.61 -17.18 -11.71
N ILE A 352 -2.83 -17.46 -11.28
CA ILE A 352 -3.47 -16.74 -10.18
C ILE A 352 -2.92 -17.30 -8.86
N LEU A 353 -2.34 -16.42 -8.04
CA LEU A 353 -1.76 -16.78 -6.75
C LEU A 353 -2.76 -16.61 -5.61
N GLU A 354 -2.39 -17.13 -4.44
CA GLU A 354 -3.12 -16.96 -3.19
C GLU A 354 -3.20 -15.49 -2.76
N LEU A 355 -4.25 -15.16 -2.01
CA LEU A 355 -4.61 -13.82 -1.52
C LEU A 355 -3.69 -13.38 -0.37
N ALA A 356 -2.40 -13.21 -0.68
CA ALA A 356 -1.30 -13.06 0.26
C ALA A 356 -0.24 -12.09 -0.30
N CYS A 357 0.68 -11.65 0.56
CA CYS A 357 1.80 -10.80 0.17
C CYS A 357 2.75 -11.52 -0.82
N GLY A 358 3.03 -12.80 -0.55
CA GLY A 358 3.66 -13.74 -1.47
C GLY A 358 4.97 -13.20 -2.09
N PRO A 359 5.08 -13.10 -3.42
CA PRO A 359 6.31 -12.67 -4.09
C PRO A 359 6.82 -11.28 -3.67
N CYS A 360 5.97 -10.43 -3.08
CA CYS A 360 6.32 -9.09 -2.64
C CYS A 360 7.37 -9.08 -1.52
N ILE A 361 7.38 -10.12 -0.68
CA ILE A 361 8.33 -10.31 0.42
C ILE A 361 9.33 -11.44 0.13
N GLY A 362 9.43 -11.86 -1.14
CA GLY A 362 10.30 -12.97 -1.55
C GLY A 362 9.74 -14.36 -1.20
N MET A 363 8.45 -14.45 -0.86
CA MET A 363 7.82 -15.72 -0.53
C MET A 363 7.25 -16.39 -1.78
N GLY A 364 8.09 -17.22 -2.40
CA GLY A 364 7.82 -17.84 -3.69
C GLY A 364 8.02 -16.87 -4.87
N GLN A 365 8.00 -17.43 -6.09
CA GLN A 365 8.25 -16.69 -7.33
C GLN A 365 9.57 -15.90 -7.33
N ALA A 366 10.62 -16.45 -6.75
CA ALA A 366 11.98 -15.94 -6.94
C ALA A 366 12.31 -15.88 -8.45
N PRO A 367 12.89 -14.78 -8.95
CA PRO A 367 13.25 -14.67 -10.36
C PRO A 367 14.44 -15.57 -10.71
N PRO A 368 14.60 -16.00 -11.98
CA PRO A 368 15.83 -16.65 -12.40
C PRO A 368 17.05 -15.75 -12.22
N THR A 369 18.21 -16.34 -11.88
CA THR A 369 19.46 -15.60 -11.67
C THR A 369 19.81 -14.71 -12.87
N GLY A 370 20.10 -13.43 -12.63
CA GLY A 370 20.49 -12.46 -13.66
C GLY A 370 19.35 -12.01 -14.59
N ALA A 371 18.15 -12.57 -14.45
CA ALA A 371 17.01 -12.26 -15.29
C ALA A 371 16.17 -11.11 -14.71
N VAL A 372 15.52 -10.36 -15.61
CA VAL A 372 14.66 -9.24 -15.23
C VAL A 372 13.29 -9.74 -14.80
N SER A 373 12.80 -9.18 -13.70
CA SER A 373 11.44 -9.34 -13.19
C SER A 373 10.75 -7.98 -13.13
N VAL A 374 9.60 -7.83 -13.80
CA VAL A 374 8.77 -6.61 -13.70
C VAL A 374 7.65 -6.87 -12.70
N ARG A 375 7.55 -6.03 -11.68
CA ARG A 375 6.60 -6.22 -10.58
C ARG A 375 5.78 -4.97 -10.30
N THR A 376 4.51 -5.13 -9.96
CA THR A 376 3.65 -3.99 -9.59
C THR A 376 3.70 -3.68 -8.10
N PHE A 377 4.86 -3.91 -7.49
CA PHE A 377 5.05 -3.88 -6.04
C PHE A 377 5.68 -2.54 -5.60
N ASN A 378 6.07 -2.44 -4.34
CA ASN A 378 6.63 -1.23 -3.74
C ASN A 378 8.16 -1.26 -3.58
N ARG A 379 8.80 -2.43 -3.42
CA ARG A 379 10.24 -2.55 -3.15
C ARG A 379 10.98 -3.44 -4.13
N ASN A 380 12.17 -3.00 -4.52
CA ASN A 380 13.15 -3.73 -5.33
C ASN A 380 14.59 -3.60 -4.80
N PHE A 381 14.74 -3.43 -3.48
CA PHE A 381 16.05 -3.50 -2.83
C PHE A 381 16.71 -4.87 -3.05
N PRO A 382 18.06 -4.94 -3.06
CA PRO A 382 18.77 -6.20 -3.31
C PRO A 382 18.30 -7.33 -2.38
N GLY A 383 18.00 -8.48 -2.96
CA GLY A 383 17.58 -9.67 -2.21
C GLY A 383 16.09 -9.72 -1.86
N ARG A 384 15.33 -8.65 -2.10
CA ARG A 384 13.92 -8.54 -1.69
C ARG A 384 13.04 -9.63 -2.31
N SER A 385 13.34 -10.09 -3.52
CA SER A 385 12.57 -11.12 -4.19
C SER A 385 12.95 -12.57 -3.82
N GLY A 386 13.87 -12.75 -2.86
CA GLY A 386 14.37 -14.07 -2.44
C GLY A 386 15.59 -14.55 -3.22
N THR A 387 16.21 -13.69 -4.05
CA THR A 387 17.43 -14.00 -4.81
C THR A 387 18.44 -12.87 -4.65
N ALA A 388 19.68 -13.19 -4.30
CA ALA A 388 20.77 -12.20 -4.25
C ALA A 388 21.01 -11.60 -5.65
N GLU A 389 21.27 -10.30 -5.73
CA GLU A 389 21.46 -9.56 -7.00
C GLU A 389 20.25 -9.65 -7.95
N ASP A 390 19.03 -9.61 -7.40
CA ASP A 390 17.81 -9.61 -8.18
C ASP A 390 17.63 -8.34 -9.03
N ARG A 391 17.20 -8.52 -10.28
CA ARG A 391 16.94 -7.42 -11.23
C ARG A 391 15.45 -7.12 -11.32
N VAL A 392 14.90 -6.60 -10.23
CA VAL A 392 13.47 -6.27 -10.11
C VAL A 392 13.20 -4.82 -10.53
N PHE A 393 12.33 -4.64 -11.52
CA PHE A 393 11.79 -3.35 -11.93
C PHE A 393 10.39 -3.17 -11.34
N LEU A 394 10.05 -1.95 -10.91
CA LEU A 394 8.72 -1.63 -10.37
C LEU A 394 7.93 -0.76 -11.33
N ALA A 395 6.73 -1.20 -11.72
CA ALA A 395 5.90 -0.49 -12.70
C ALA A 395 4.41 -0.57 -12.37
N SER A 396 3.57 0.11 -13.15
CA SER A 396 2.11 -0.03 -13.07
C SER A 396 1.63 -1.37 -13.67
N PRO A 397 0.41 -1.83 -13.36
CA PRO A 397 -0.18 -3.03 -13.97
C PRO A 397 -0.23 -2.99 -15.50
N ALA A 398 -0.44 -1.82 -16.09
CA ALA A 398 -0.45 -1.65 -17.54
C ALA A 398 0.93 -1.96 -18.16
N VAL A 399 1.99 -1.37 -17.60
CA VAL A 399 3.38 -1.61 -18.05
C VAL A 399 3.77 -3.08 -17.83
N ALA A 400 3.42 -3.64 -16.68
CA ALA A 400 3.71 -5.03 -16.36
C ALA A 400 3.00 -6.00 -17.33
N ALA A 401 1.72 -5.77 -17.64
CA ALA A 401 0.96 -6.57 -18.59
C ALA A 401 1.49 -6.43 -20.02
N ALA A 402 1.88 -5.23 -20.45
CA ALA A 402 2.55 -5.01 -21.74
C ALA A 402 3.86 -5.81 -21.82
N ALA A 403 4.68 -5.76 -20.78
CA ALA A 403 5.93 -6.52 -20.73
C ALA A 403 5.71 -8.04 -20.75
N ALA A 404 4.62 -8.52 -20.14
CA ALA A 404 4.25 -9.94 -20.18
C ALA A 404 3.87 -10.42 -21.59
N LEU A 405 3.30 -9.54 -22.42
CA LEU A 405 2.94 -9.86 -23.80
C LEU A 405 4.14 -9.85 -24.73
N THR A 406 5.05 -8.87 -24.57
CA THR A 406 6.15 -8.66 -25.52
C THR A 406 7.39 -9.47 -25.16
N GLY A 407 7.55 -9.90 -23.90
CA GLY A 407 8.79 -10.55 -23.45
C GLY A 407 9.93 -9.58 -23.14
N GLU A 408 9.63 -8.29 -23.12
CA GLU A 408 10.57 -7.19 -22.88
C GLU A 408 9.85 -6.01 -22.23
N ILE A 409 10.57 -5.09 -21.58
CA ILE A 409 9.96 -3.88 -21.03
C ILE A 409 9.39 -3.06 -22.19
N SER A 410 8.10 -2.73 -22.11
CA SER A 410 7.35 -2.06 -23.18
C SER A 410 6.47 -0.95 -22.63
N ASP A 411 6.37 0.12 -23.40
CA ASP A 411 5.44 1.22 -23.13
C ASP A 411 4.00 0.76 -23.45
N PRO A 412 3.05 0.80 -22.48
CA PRO A 412 1.69 0.33 -22.68
C PRO A 412 0.88 1.16 -23.69
N ARG A 413 1.41 2.29 -24.16
CA ARG A 413 0.80 3.13 -25.20
C ARG A 413 1.04 2.61 -26.62
N ARG A 414 1.94 1.64 -26.81
CA ARG A 414 2.41 1.18 -28.13
C ARG A 414 1.92 -0.21 -28.49
#